data_AF-R1EB18-F1
#
_entry.id   AF-R1EB18-F1
#
_cell.length_a   1.000
_cell.length_b   1.000
_cell.length_c   1.000
_cell.angle_alpha   90.00
_cell.angle_beta   90.00
_cell.angle_gamma   90.00
#
_symmetry.space_group_name_H-M   'P 1'
#
loop_
_entity.id
_entity.type
_entity.pdbx_description
1 polymer ?
#
loop_
_entity_poly.entity_id
_entity_poly.type
_entity_poly.pdbx_seq_one_letter_code
_entity_poly.pdbx_strand_id
1 'polypeptide(L)'
;MSSSQPYKPAQDAAAHVQQRSVSSGLRYPSNRKTIYDRNLGRSKNAELSRAAFAYLFVEMITYAQRKVTGVQDLEKRLNSQGYPLGLKLLDLLSTRSQAAASLTSNPNPTRPTRIIQLLQFITTTVWKHLFNRPADQLERAAAASTDYMITDNAPLVVEYVSTPKEMSSLNVAAFVAGIVEGVCDGAGFPTKGVTAHWVDGGGGDAAAAGGAEGVAAPGKEMWPSKTIFLIKFDERVIEREDILEPQK
;
A
#
# COMPACT_ATOMS: atom_id res chain seq x y z
N MET A 1 44.38 43.85 37.48
CA MET A 1 45.15 43.35 38.63
C MET A 1 44.28 42.33 39.35
N SER A 2 44.89 41.19 39.69
CA SER A 2 44.25 39.98 40.20
C SER A 2 43.44 40.21 41.48
N SER A 3 42.20 39.73 41.53
CA SER A 3 41.51 39.39 42.78
C SER A 3 40.35 38.42 42.49
N SER A 4 40.52 37.21 43.00
CA SER A 4 39.62 36.04 43.01
C SER A 4 38.17 36.36 43.40
N GLN A 5 37.20 35.85 42.63
CA GLN A 5 35.81 35.73 43.09
C GLN A 5 35.58 34.37 43.79
N PRO A 6 34.79 34.32 44.88
CA PRO A 6 34.51 33.10 45.62
C PRO A 6 33.46 32.22 44.93
N TYR A 7 33.72 30.90 44.98
CA TYR A 7 32.84 29.82 44.51
C TYR A 7 31.59 29.71 45.39
N LYS A 8 30.40 29.82 44.80
CA LYS A 8 29.11 29.51 45.44
C LYS A 8 28.84 28.00 45.34
N PRO A 9 28.63 27.28 46.45
CA PRO A 9 28.24 25.88 46.39
C PRO A 9 26.78 25.76 45.93
N ALA A 10 26.55 24.96 44.88
CA ALA A 10 25.23 24.49 44.50
C ALA A 10 24.76 23.46 45.54
N GLN A 11 23.87 23.89 46.43
CA GLN A 11 23.11 23.00 47.30
C GLN A 11 22.00 22.32 46.50
N ASP A 12 21.75 21.08 46.88
CA ASP A 12 20.57 20.25 46.60
C ASP A 12 20.57 19.45 45.30
N ALA A 13 21.36 18.37 45.37
CA ALA A 13 21.00 17.08 44.79
C ALA A 13 19.67 16.58 45.41
N ALA A 14 18.54 17.00 44.85
CA ALA A 14 17.24 16.40 45.12
C ALA A 14 16.90 15.39 44.02
N ALA A 15 16.89 14.12 44.41
CA ALA A 15 16.53 12.97 43.59
C ALA A 15 15.16 13.16 42.92
N HIS A 16 15.11 13.06 41.60
CA HIS A 16 13.85 12.99 40.85
C HIS A 16 13.28 11.56 40.96
N VAL A 17 12.74 11.22 42.13
CA VAL A 17 11.94 10.00 42.32
C VAL A 17 10.63 10.21 41.58
N GLN A 18 10.54 9.71 40.35
CA GLN A 18 9.32 9.68 39.58
C GLN A 18 8.42 8.58 40.15
N GLN A 19 7.69 8.91 41.21
CA GLN A 19 6.61 8.08 41.74
C GLN A 19 5.57 7.87 40.64
N ARG A 20 5.58 6.67 40.06
CA ARG A 20 4.56 6.21 39.13
C ARG A 20 3.29 5.91 39.94
N SER A 21 2.52 6.95 40.26
CA SER A 21 1.20 6.80 40.85
C SER A 21 0.30 6.10 39.83
N VAL A 22 -0.05 4.85 40.08
CA VAL A 22 -1.02 4.10 39.30
C VAL A 22 -2.41 4.59 39.69
N SER A 23 -2.79 5.79 39.22
CA SER A 23 -4.16 6.28 39.37
C SER A 23 -5.05 5.53 38.38
N SER A 24 -5.76 4.53 38.88
CA SER A 24 -6.92 3.93 38.20
C SER A 24 -8.05 4.96 38.23
N GLY A 25 -8.13 5.76 37.17
CA GLY A 25 -9.12 6.82 37.01
C GLY A 25 -9.16 7.28 35.56
N LEU A 26 -10.35 7.61 35.07
CA LEU A 26 -10.57 8.09 33.70
C LEU A 26 -9.70 9.35 33.48
N ARG A 27 -8.65 9.23 32.66
CA ARG A 27 -7.74 10.34 32.39
C ARG A 27 -8.47 11.37 31.53
N TYR A 28 -8.89 12.48 32.14
CA TYR A 28 -9.38 13.63 31.38
C TYR A 28 -8.18 14.34 30.73
N PRO A 29 -8.22 14.65 29.43
CA PRO A 29 -7.16 15.40 28.77
C PRO A 29 -7.01 16.79 29.43
N SER A 30 -5.77 17.22 29.68
CA SER A 30 -5.49 18.59 30.18
C SER A 30 -5.84 19.68 29.15
N ASN A 31 -6.04 19.28 27.89
CA ASN A 31 -6.55 20.12 26.82
C ASN A 31 -8.07 19.90 26.72
N ARG A 32 -8.88 20.98 26.72
CA ARG A 32 -10.35 20.89 26.61
C ARG A 32 -10.87 20.12 25.39
N LYS A 33 -9.99 19.83 24.42
CA LYS A 33 -10.29 18.98 23.26
C LYS A 33 -10.26 17.52 23.67
N THR A 34 -11.43 16.91 23.73
CA THR A 34 -11.63 15.49 23.96
C THR A 34 -11.50 14.70 22.66
N ILE A 35 -11.46 13.37 22.78
CA ILE A 35 -11.47 12.47 21.61
C ILE A 35 -12.73 12.64 20.75
N TYR A 36 -13.83 13.15 21.32
CA TYR A 36 -15.10 13.40 20.63
C TYR A 36 -15.07 14.66 19.77
N ASP A 37 -14.18 15.62 20.08
CA ASP A 37 -13.99 16.83 19.29
C ASP A 37 -13.14 16.59 18.04
N ARG A 38 -12.61 15.37 17.88
CA ARG A 38 -11.80 14.98 16.72
C ARG A 38 -12.67 14.24 15.70
N ASN A 39 -12.67 14.76 14.48
CA ASN A 39 -13.14 14.03 13.30
C ASN A 39 -12.58 12.60 13.29
N LEU A 40 -13.47 11.60 13.31
CA LEU A 40 -13.15 10.17 13.35
C LEU A 40 -12.37 9.70 12.10
N GLY A 41 -12.61 10.34 10.96
CA GLY A 41 -11.91 10.12 9.70
C GLY A 41 -10.55 10.85 9.55
N ARG A 42 -10.18 11.74 10.47
CA ARG A 42 -8.93 12.51 10.40
C ARG A 42 -7.85 11.83 11.24
N SER A 43 -7.05 11.00 10.58
CA SER A 43 -5.91 10.28 11.19
C SER A 43 -4.58 11.04 11.10
N LYS A 44 -4.59 12.38 11.02
CA LYS A 44 -3.46 13.26 10.62
C LYS A 44 -2.11 13.00 11.34
N ASN A 45 -2.05 12.22 12.41
CA ASN A 45 -0.86 11.96 13.22
C ASN A 45 -0.61 10.45 13.49
N ALA A 46 -1.08 9.54 12.63
CA ALA A 46 -0.90 8.09 12.79
C ALA A 46 0.23 7.52 11.90
N GLU A 47 1.16 8.36 11.46
CA GLU A 47 2.30 7.91 10.66
C GLU A 47 3.27 7.14 11.55
N LEU A 48 3.63 5.93 11.12
CA LEU A 48 4.61 5.07 11.77
C LEU A 48 5.93 5.10 10.99
N SER A 49 7.02 4.76 11.67
CA SER A 49 8.32 4.64 11.02
C SER A 49 8.29 3.59 9.91
N ARG A 50 8.78 3.94 8.72
CA ARG A 50 8.96 3.01 7.57
C ARG A 50 9.81 1.81 7.95
N ALA A 51 10.82 2.01 8.79
CA ALA A 51 11.68 0.93 9.28
C ALA A 51 10.89 -0.10 10.12
N ALA A 52 9.89 0.34 10.90
CA ALA A 52 9.07 -0.57 11.68
C ALA A 52 8.23 -1.49 10.78
N PHE A 53 7.68 -0.94 9.69
CA PHE A 53 7.02 -1.73 8.65
C PHE A 53 8.00 -2.70 7.98
N ALA A 54 9.18 -2.21 7.58
CA ALA A 54 10.21 -3.03 6.95
C ALA A 54 10.58 -4.27 7.78
N TYR A 55 10.90 -4.11 9.07
CA TYR A 55 11.26 -5.23 9.94
C TYR A 55 10.14 -6.25 10.09
N LEU A 56 8.90 -5.79 10.28
CA LEU A 56 7.74 -6.66 10.38
C LEU A 56 7.50 -7.42 9.07
N PHE A 57 7.64 -6.72 7.95
CA PHE A 57 7.40 -7.28 6.63
C PHE A 57 8.47 -8.31 6.23
N VAL A 58 9.75 -8.06 6.55
CA VAL A 58 10.85 -9.03 6.34
C VAL A 58 10.61 -10.32 7.14
N GLU A 59 10.19 -10.22 8.40
CA GLU A 59 9.87 -11.42 9.19
C GLU A 59 8.61 -12.12 8.66
N MET A 60 7.60 -11.39 8.15
CA MET A 60 6.45 -12.00 7.46
C MET A 60 6.89 -12.84 6.25
N ILE A 61 7.80 -12.32 5.41
CA ILE A 61 8.35 -13.06 4.26
C ILE A 61 9.15 -14.27 4.73
N THR A 62 10.01 -14.09 5.73
CA THR A 62 10.85 -15.18 6.26
C THR A 62 10.00 -16.29 6.88
N TYR A 63 8.96 -15.93 7.64
CA TYR A 63 7.96 -16.86 8.15
C TYR A 63 7.17 -17.53 7.01
N ALA A 64 6.90 -16.79 5.93
CA ALA A 64 6.24 -17.30 4.76
C ALA A 64 7.08 -18.40 4.08
N GLN A 65 8.35 -18.10 3.87
CA GLN A 65 9.36 -18.95 3.25
C GLN A 65 9.64 -20.23 4.05
N ARG A 66 9.73 -20.18 5.38
CA ARG A 66 9.96 -21.39 6.21
C ARG A 66 8.90 -22.48 6.04
N LYS A 67 7.71 -22.13 5.54
CA LYS A 67 6.58 -23.05 5.40
C LYS A 67 6.31 -23.44 3.94
N VAL A 68 7.12 -22.95 3.01
CA VAL A 68 6.88 -23.09 1.58
C VAL A 68 8.16 -23.49 0.87
N THR A 69 8.06 -24.39 -0.10
CA THR A 69 9.20 -24.91 -0.86
C THR A 69 9.37 -24.23 -2.22
N GLY A 70 8.31 -23.68 -2.81
CA GLY A 70 8.32 -23.06 -4.14
C GLY A 70 8.14 -21.54 -4.12
N VAL A 71 8.76 -20.84 -5.08
CA VAL A 71 8.64 -19.37 -5.25
C VAL A 71 7.19 -18.98 -5.54
N GLN A 72 6.51 -19.71 -6.41
CA GLN A 72 5.10 -19.44 -6.77
C GLN A 72 4.15 -19.64 -5.59
N ASP A 73 4.38 -20.66 -4.77
CA ASP A 73 3.61 -20.88 -3.55
C ASP A 73 3.86 -19.78 -2.51
N LEU A 74 5.08 -19.23 -2.49
CA LEU A 74 5.44 -18.13 -1.59
C LEU A 74 4.76 -16.83 -2.03
N GLU A 75 4.75 -16.52 -3.33
CA GLU A 75 4.00 -15.41 -3.91
C GLU A 75 2.49 -15.53 -3.63
N LYS A 76 1.91 -16.72 -3.87
CA LYS A 76 0.51 -17.00 -3.55
C LYS A 76 0.21 -16.80 -2.06
N ARG A 77 1.10 -17.24 -1.18
CA ARG A 77 0.94 -17.06 0.27
C ARG A 77 1.08 -15.60 0.70
N LEU A 78 1.96 -14.82 0.07
CA LEU A 78 2.06 -13.38 0.30
C LEU A 78 0.80 -12.64 -0.20
N ASN A 79 0.29 -13.00 -1.38
CA ASN A 79 -0.98 -12.47 -1.90
C ASN A 79 -2.12 -12.73 -0.91
N SER A 80 -2.28 -13.97 -0.43
CA SER A 80 -3.34 -14.32 0.55
C SER A 80 -3.26 -13.53 1.86
N GLN A 81 -2.07 -13.05 2.26
CA GLN A 81 -1.90 -12.20 3.43
C GLN A 81 -2.29 -10.75 3.16
N GLY A 82 -2.11 -10.26 1.92
CA GLY A 82 -2.53 -8.94 1.47
C GLY A 82 -4.05 -8.83 1.27
N TYR A 83 -4.69 -9.89 0.78
CA TYR A 83 -6.13 -9.94 0.49
C TYR A 83 -7.06 -9.38 1.59
N PRO A 84 -6.99 -9.84 2.86
CA PRO A 84 -7.87 -9.33 3.92
C PRO A 84 -7.59 -7.86 4.27
N LEU A 85 -6.38 -7.36 4.00
CA LEU A 85 -6.07 -5.94 4.17
C LEU A 85 -6.79 -5.09 3.12
N GLY A 86 -6.86 -5.58 1.87
CA GLY A 86 -7.63 -4.94 0.79
C GLY A 86 -9.10 -4.77 1.13
N LEU A 87 -9.76 -5.84 1.60
CA LEU A 87 -11.16 -5.81 2.02
C LEU A 87 -11.41 -4.76 3.12
N LYS A 88 -10.58 -4.75 4.16
CA LYS A 88 -10.70 -3.77 5.26
C LYS A 88 -10.41 -2.35 4.80
N LEU A 89 -9.45 -2.18 3.89
CA LEU A 89 -9.03 -0.88 3.40
C LEU A 89 -10.11 -0.25 2.51
N LEU A 90 -10.81 -1.04 1.69
CA LEU A 90 -11.95 -0.56 0.90
C LEU A 90 -13.01 0.08 1.79
N ASP A 91 -13.48 -0.61 2.82
CA ASP A 91 -14.50 -0.09 3.73
C ASP A 91 -14.00 1.15 4.49
N LEU A 92 -12.76 1.12 4.97
CA LEU A 92 -12.15 2.24 5.69
C LEU A 92 -12.02 3.49 4.81
N LEU A 93 -11.53 3.35 3.58
CA LEU A 93 -11.32 4.48 2.67
C LEU A 93 -12.65 5.01 2.13
N SER A 94 -13.61 4.13 1.87
CA SER A 94 -14.96 4.52 1.45
C SER A 94 -15.64 5.37 2.53
N THR A 95 -15.57 4.95 3.80
CA THR A 95 -16.17 5.68 4.93
C THR A 95 -15.44 6.96 5.29
N ARG A 96 -14.10 7.02 5.14
CA ARG A 96 -13.32 8.24 5.38
C ARG A 96 -13.55 9.30 4.30
N SER A 97 -13.74 8.89 3.06
CA SER A 97 -14.11 9.79 1.96
C SER A 97 -15.48 10.44 2.21
N GLN A 98 -16.41 9.70 2.83
CA GLN A 98 -17.78 10.16 3.15
C GLN A 98 -17.85 11.26 4.22
N ALA A 99 -16.90 11.38 5.15
CA ALA A 99 -16.90 12.46 6.14
C ALA A 99 -16.76 13.86 5.52
N ALA A 100 -16.36 13.96 4.24
CA ALA A 100 -16.36 15.19 3.44
C ALA A 100 -17.61 15.34 2.55
N ALA A 101 -18.38 14.27 2.33
CA ALA A 101 -19.54 14.23 1.42
C ALA A 101 -20.89 14.57 2.09
N SER A 102 -20.94 14.72 3.42
CA SER A 102 -22.15 15.20 4.14
C SER A 102 -22.57 16.64 3.77
N LEU A 103 -21.93 17.26 2.78
CA LEU A 103 -22.22 18.59 2.24
C LEU A 103 -22.79 18.56 0.80
N THR A 104 -23.00 17.39 0.18
CA THR A 104 -23.57 17.31 -1.18
C THR A 104 -24.64 16.22 -1.30
N SER A 105 -25.65 16.48 -2.14
CA SER A 105 -26.93 15.77 -2.24
C SER A 105 -26.88 14.40 -2.95
N ASN A 106 -25.74 13.72 -3.01
CA ASN A 106 -25.64 12.41 -3.64
C ASN A 106 -25.73 11.30 -2.57
N PRO A 107 -26.79 10.46 -2.56
CA PRO A 107 -26.97 9.42 -1.54
C PRO A 107 -26.07 8.20 -1.73
N ASN A 108 -25.34 8.06 -2.84
CA ASN A 108 -24.41 6.94 -3.04
C ASN A 108 -23.14 7.30 -3.86
N PRO A 109 -22.26 8.20 -3.38
CA PRO A 109 -21.15 8.74 -4.19
C PRO A 109 -19.82 7.96 -4.12
N THR A 110 -19.71 6.85 -3.36
CA THR A 110 -18.38 6.31 -2.99
C THR A 110 -18.09 4.85 -3.35
N ARG A 111 -19.06 4.07 -3.85
CA ARG A 111 -18.78 2.72 -4.35
C ARG A 111 -18.62 2.79 -5.87
N PRO A 112 -17.41 2.53 -6.41
CA PRO A 112 -17.22 2.51 -7.85
C PRO A 112 -18.15 1.49 -8.51
N THR A 113 -18.86 1.89 -9.57
CA THR A 113 -19.76 1.00 -10.32
C THR A 113 -19.16 0.56 -11.66
N ARG A 114 -18.16 1.31 -12.14
CA ARG A 114 -17.42 1.08 -13.38
C ARG A 114 -16.00 0.61 -13.10
N ILE A 115 -15.45 -0.26 -13.96
CA ILE A 115 -14.08 -0.80 -13.78
C ILE A 115 -13.05 0.33 -13.74
N ILE A 116 -13.12 1.28 -14.66
CA ILE A 116 -12.17 2.41 -14.72
C ILE A 116 -12.22 3.26 -13.44
N GLN A 117 -13.42 3.50 -12.89
CA GLN A 117 -13.56 4.26 -11.64
C GLN A 117 -12.96 3.51 -10.45
N LEU A 118 -13.12 2.18 -10.41
CA LEU A 118 -12.49 1.34 -9.38
C LEU A 118 -10.95 1.40 -9.50
N LEU A 119 -10.42 1.23 -10.71
CA LEU A 119 -8.97 1.27 -10.94
C LEU A 119 -8.39 2.64 -10.61
N GLN A 120 -9.08 3.73 -10.96
CA GLN A 120 -8.70 5.08 -10.56
C GLN A 120 -8.74 5.27 -9.03
N PHE A 121 -9.73 4.71 -8.35
CA PHE A 121 -9.77 4.72 -6.88
C PHE A 121 -8.56 3.99 -6.28
N ILE A 122 -8.17 2.84 -6.85
CA ILE A 122 -6.99 2.09 -6.41
C ILE A 122 -5.72 2.91 -6.63
N THR A 123 -5.48 3.43 -7.83
CA THR A 123 -4.23 4.13 -8.16
C THR A 123 -4.07 5.49 -7.47
N THR A 124 -5.16 6.16 -7.11
CA THR A 124 -5.11 7.51 -6.51
C THR A 124 -5.33 7.51 -5.00
N THR A 125 -6.23 6.67 -4.50
CA THR A 125 -6.67 6.71 -3.09
C THR A 125 -6.00 5.60 -2.29
N VAL A 126 -6.11 4.35 -2.75
CA VAL A 126 -5.47 3.20 -2.08
C VAL A 126 -3.95 3.36 -2.12
N TRP A 127 -3.37 3.65 -3.29
CA TRP A 127 -1.92 3.85 -3.45
C TRP A 127 -1.39 4.98 -2.57
N LYS A 128 -2.08 6.13 -2.55
CA LYS A 128 -1.70 7.24 -1.68
C LYS A 128 -1.80 6.88 -0.20
N HIS A 129 -2.78 6.08 0.21
CA HIS A 129 -2.90 5.66 1.61
C HIS A 129 -1.82 4.64 2.01
N LEU A 130 -1.37 3.79 1.09
CA LEU A 130 -0.34 2.79 1.35
C LEU A 130 1.08 3.37 1.25
N PHE A 131 1.34 4.19 0.23
CA PHE A 131 2.68 4.60 -0.17
C PHE A 131 2.91 6.12 -0.16
N ASN A 132 1.90 6.91 0.21
CA ASN A 132 1.93 8.38 0.19
C ASN A 132 2.24 8.99 -1.19
N ARG A 133 1.98 8.23 -2.26
CA ARG A 133 2.06 8.67 -3.66
C ARG A 133 1.01 7.94 -4.50
N PRO A 134 0.54 8.52 -5.62
CA PRO A 134 -0.27 7.78 -6.58
C PRO A 134 0.57 6.72 -7.31
N ALA A 135 -0.10 5.76 -7.95
CA ALA A 135 0.55 4.87 -8.90
C ALA A 135 0.99 5.65 -10.16
N ASP A 136 2.02 5.16 -10.85
CA ASP A 136 2.64 5.88 -11.96
C ASP A 136 1.83 5.76 -13.25
N GLN A 137 1.27 4.58 -13.53
CA GLN A 137 0.54 4.32 -14.77
C GLN A 137 -0.61 3.32 -14.57
N LEU A 138 -1.67 3.49 -15.37
CA LEU A 138 -2.78 2.55 -15.48
C LEU A 138 -3.04 2.30 -16.96
N GLU A 139 -3.04 1.02 -17.36
CA GLU A 139 -3.23 0.60 -18.74
C GLU A 139 -4.24 -0.54 -18.82
N ARG A 140 -4.93 -0.62 -19.96
CA ARG A 140 -5.68 -1.81 -20.34
C ARG A 140 -4.77 -2.68 -21.18
N ALA A 141 -4.76 -3.99 -20.93
CA ALA A 141 -3.96 -4.90 -21.73
C ALA A 141 -4.46 -4.90 -23.19
N ALA A 142 -3.55 -4.80 -24.15
CA ALA A 142 -3.90 -4.84 -25.56
C ALA A 142 -4.44 -6.20 -26.01
N ALA A 143 -4.00 -7.28 -25.36
CA ALA A 143 -4.29 -8.66 -25.76
C ALA A 143 -5.65 -9.17 -25.26
N ALA A 144 -6.14 -8.69 -24.12
CA ALA A 144 -7.36 -9.20 -23.50
C ALA A 144 -8.16 -8.06 -22.86
N SER A 145 -9.45 -8.01 -23.15
CA SER A 145 -10.38 -7.00 -22.62
C SER A 145 -10.59 -7.10 -21.10
N THR A 146 -10.32 -8.28 -20.53
CA THR A 146 -10.40 -8.63 -19.10
C THR A 146 -9.22 -8.14 -18.27
N ASP A 147 -8.10 -7.84 -18.94
CA ASP A 147 -6.81 -7.66 -18.30
C ASP A 147 -6.45 -6.18 -18.20
N TYR A 148 -6.10 -5.74 -17.00
CA TYR A 148 -5.68 -4.37 -16.70
C TYR A 148 -4.33 -4.39 -15.99
N MET A 149 -3.53 -3.37 -16.19
CA MET A 149 -2.17 -3.27 -15.68
C MET A 149 -1.99 -1.97 -14.89
N ILE A 150 -1.53 -2.08 -13.65
CA ILE A 150 -1.05 -0.93 -12.86
C ILE A 150 0.46 -0.99 -12.81
N THR A 151 1.13 0.07 -13.20
CA THR A 151 2.59 0.17 -13.13
C THR A 151 3.01 0.99 -11.93
N ASP A 152 3.99 0.47 -11.20
CA ASP A 152 4.69 1.15 -10.13
C ASP A 152 6.20 1.11 -10.40
N ASN A 153 6.78 2.28 -10.57
CA ASN A 153 8.20 2.43 -10.91
C ASN A 153 9.14 2.20 -9.72
N ALA A 154 8.66 2.42 -8.49
CA ALA A 154 9.46 2.34 -7.27
C ALA A 154 8.62 1.86 -6.07
N PRO A 155 8.12 0.62 -6.08
CA PRO A 155 7.26 0.09 -5.03
C PRO A 155 8.01 0.08 -3.68
N LEU A 156 7.46 0.78 -2.68
CA LEU A 156 8.09 0.91 -1.35
C LEU A 156 8.34 -0.44 -0.67
N VAL A 157 7.51 -1.42 -1.00
CA VAL A 157 7.61 -2.78 -0.45
C VAL A 157 8.89 -3.49 -0.90
N VAL A 158 9.40 -3.16 -2.09
CA VAL A 158 10.64 -3.71 -2.65
C VAL A 158 11.86 -2.95 -2.12
N GLU A 159 11.74 -1.64 -1.89
CA GLU A 159 12.83 -0.81 -1.36
C GLU A 159 13.41 -1.34 -0.04
N TYR A 160 12.55 -1.88 0.83
CA TYR A 160 12.96 -2.31 2.17
C TYR A 160 13.38 -3.78 2.28
N VAL A 161 13.32 -4.54 1.19
CA VAL A 161 13.59 -5.98 1.20
C VAL A 161 14.78 -6.27 0.29
N SER A 162 15.82 -6.88 0.86
CA SER A 162 16.92 -7.45 0.08
C SER A 162 16.62 -8.91 -0.22
N THR A 163 16.29 -9.23 -1.46
CA THR A 163 16.09 -10.61 -1.91
C THR A 163 17.45 -11.31 -2.07
N PRO A 164 17.65 -12.51 -1.48
CA PRO A 164 18.83 -13.34 -1.75
C PRO A 164 18.95 -13.67 -3.25
N LYS A 165 20.18 -13.81 -3.75
CA LYS A 165 20.46 -14.03 -5.18
C LYS A 165 19.81 -15.31 -5.73
N GLU A 166 19.59 -16.29 -4.87
CA GLU A 166 18.97 -17.58 -5.19
C GLU A 166 17.44 -17.46 -5.42
N MET A 167 16.84 -16.34 -5.02
CA MET A 167 15.41 -16.04 -5.17
C MET A 167 15.18 -14.67 -5.81
N SER A 168 16.06 -14.28 -6.74
CA SER A 168 15.91 -13.04 -7.52
C SER A 168 14.64 -13.01 -8.37
N SER A 169 14.04 -14.17 -8.67
CA SER A 169 12.77 -14.30 -9.39
C SER A 169 11.53 -14.10 -8.53
N LEU A 170 11.67 -13.96 -7.21
CA LEU A 170 10.53 -13.78 -6.32
C LEU A 170 10.03 -12.33 -6.37
N ASN A 171 8.75 -12.16 -6.65
CA ASN A 171 8.12 -10.86 -6.57
C ASN A 171 7.45 -10.63 -5.21
N VAL A 172 8.14 -9.89 -4.33
CA VAL A 172 7.62 -9.49 -3.02
C VAL A 172 6.36 -8.60 -3.14
N ALA A 173 6.20 -7.92 -4.28
CA ALA A 173 5.01 -7.12 -4.56
C ALA A 173 3.74 -7.98 -4.72
N ALA A 174 3.84 -9.31 -4.75
CA ALA A 174 2.68 -10.20 -4.64
C ALA A 174 1.81 -9.90 -3.40
N PHE A 175 2.41 -9.40 -2.31
CA PHE A 175 1.65 -8.90 -1.16
C PHE A 175 0.73 -7.73 -1.52
N VAL A 176 1.23 -6.76 -2.29
CA VAL A 176 0.46 -5.60 -2.76
C VAL A 176 -0.58 -6.04 -3.78
N ALA A 177 -0.24 -6.98 -4.66
CA ALA A 177 -1.19 -7.59 -5.60
C ALA A 177 -2.40 -8.18 -4.85
N GLY A 178 -2.18 -8.88 -3.73
CA GLY A 178 -3.26 -9.39 -2.89
C GLY A 178 -4.12 -8.28 -2.28
N ILE A 179 -3.55 -7.15 -1.87
CA ILE A 179 -4.33 -6.00 -1.40
C ILE A 179 -5.26 -5.49 -2.52
N VAL A 180 -4.75 -5.36 -3.73
CA VAL A 180 -5.54 -4.94 -4.91
C VAL A 180 -6.65 -5.94 -5.21
N GLU A 181 -6.34 -7.23 -5.18
CA GLU A 181 -7.30 -8.33 -5.35
C GLU A 181 -8.46 -8.21 -4.35
N GLY A 182 -8.14 -8.03 -3.06
CA GLY A 182 -9.14 -7.85 -2.01
C GLY A 182 -10.00 -6.60 -2.19
N VAL A 183 -9.44 -5.49 -2.69
CA VAL A 183 -10.21 -4.28 -2.99
C VAL A 183 -11.17 -4.51 -4.15
N CYS A 184 -10.72 -5.16 -5.23
CA CYS A 184 -11.56 -5.47 -6.39
C CYS A 184 -12.74 -6.37 -6.01
N ASP A 185 -12.46 -7.47 -5.32
CA ASP A 185 -13.46 -8.42 -4.88
C ASP A 185 -14.46 -7.76 -3.91
N GLY A 186 -13.98 -7.01 -2.91
CA GLY A 186 -14.83 -6.28 -1.96
C GLY A 186 -15.70 -5.20 -2.59
N ALA A 187 -15.25 -4.63 -3.72
CA ALA A 187 -16.02 -3.66 -4.48
C ALA A 187 -17.12 -4.30 -5.35
N GLY A 188 -17.14 -5.64 -5.45
CA GLY A 188 -18.06 -6.38 -6.31
C GLY A 188 -17.56 -6.52 -7.76
N PHE A 189 -16.23 -6.51 -7.95
CA PHE A 189 -15.54 -6.73 -9.22
C PHE A 189 -14.63 -7.96 -9.05
N PRO A 190 -15.21 -9.16 -9.02
CA PRO A 190 -14.46 -10.39 -8.82
C PRO A 190 -13.34 -10.55 -9.84
N THR A 191 -12.17 -10.94 -9.36
CA THR A 191 -10.99 -11.18 -10.19
C THR A 191 -10.69 -12.68 -10.29
N LYS A 192 -10.10 -13.10 -11.42
CA LYS A 192 -9.51 -14.44 -11.55
C LYS A 192 -8.18 -14.54 -10.81
N GLY A 193 -7.54 -13.40 -10.57
CA GLY A 193 -6.35 -13.24 -9.75
C GLY A 193 -5.60 -11.95 -10.10
N VAL A 194 -4.78 -11.48 -9.17
CA VAL A 194 -3.86 -10.36 -9.39
C VAL A 194 -2.43 -10.83 -9.20
N THR A 195 -1.58 -10.65 -10.21
CA THR A 195 -0.18 -11.06 -10.20
C THR A 195 0.74 -9.86 -10.33
N ALA A 196 1.92 -9.94 -9.72
CA ALA A 196 2.94 -8.90 -9.83
C ALA A 196 4.10 -9.41 -10.69
N HIS A 197 4.54 -8.61 -11.66
CA HIS A 197 5.64 -8.91 -12.57
C HIS A 197 6.69 -7.81 -12.48
N TRP A 198 7.95 -8.19 -12.29
CA TRP A 198 9.06 -7.24 -12.34
C TRP A 198 9.53 -7.08 -13.79
N VAL A 199 9.84 -5.85 -14.18
CA VAL A 199 10.41 -5.56 -15.50
C VAL A 199 11.87 -5.21 -15.29
N ASP A 200 12.74 -6.17 -15.63
CA ASP A 200 14.17 -5.91 -15.80
C ASP A 200 14.35 -4.72 -16.74
N GLY A 201 15.17 -3.74 -16.34
CA GLY A 201 15.36 -2.45 -17.01
C GLY A 201 16.02 -2.56 -18.40
N GLY A 202 15.35 -3.19 -19.34
CA GLY A 202 15.94 -3.57 -20.63
C GLY A 202 14.92 -4.04 -21.64
N GLY A 203 13.77 -3.37 -21.77
CA GLY A 203 12.81 -3.69 -22.83
C GLY A 203 11.41 -3.27 -22.45
N GLY A 204 10.81 -2.38 -23.24
CA GLY A 204 9.38 -2.12 -23.14
C GLY A 204 8.60 -3.34 -23.59
N ASP A 205 7.32 -3.37 -23.20
CA ASP A 205 6.23 -3.99 -23.93
C ASP A 205 6.51 -5.37 -24.57
N ALA A 206 5.96 -6.39 -23.94
CA ALA A 206 5.93 -7.80 -24.35
C ALA A 206 7.16 -8.66 -23.99
N ALA A 207 6.89 -9.70 -23.20
CA ALA A 207 7.59 -10.98 -23.28
C ALA A 207 6.64 -12.08 -22.74
N ALA A 208 5.61 -12.45 -23.49
CA ALA A 208 5.71 -13.65 -24.33
C ALA A 208 6.98 -13.69 -25.19
N ALA A 209 7.72 -14.80 -25.04
CA ALA A 209 8.83 -15.27 -25.85
C ALA A 209 10.23 -14.69 -25.56
N GLY A 210 11.10 -15.60 -25.09
CA GLY A 210 12.40 -15.87 -25.72
C GLY A 210 13.49 -14.83 -25.47
N GLY A 211 14.46 -15.21 -24.64
CA GLY A 211 15.59 -14.37 -24.27
C GLY A 211 16.41 -13.82 -25.45
N ALA A 212 16.81 -12.56 -25.30
CA ALA A 212 17.99 -11.97 -25.92
C ALA A 212 18.38 -10.75 -25.08
N GLU A 213 19.58 -10.77 -24.48
CA GLU A 213 20.19 -9.61 -23.82
C GLU A 213 20.41 -8.49 -24.87
N GLY A 214 19.61 -7.44 -24.79
CA GLY A 214 19.70 -6.25 -25.64
C GLY A 214 20.36 -5.09 -24.92
N VAL A 215 21.43 -4.55 -25.50
CA VAL A 215 22.18 -3.37 -25.06
C VAL A 215 21.26 -2.16 -24.87
N ALA A 216 21.33 -1.52 -23.70
CA ALA A 216 20.49 -0.38 -23.34
C ALA A 216 20.76 0.86 -24.23
N ALA A 217 19.72 1.34 -24.91
CA ALA A 217 19.75 2.59 -25.66
C ALA A 217 19.80 3.81 -24.72
N PRO A 218 20.55 4.88 -25.06
CA PRO A 218 20.69 6.05 -24.20
C PRO A 218 19.38 6.85 -24.15
N GLY A 219 18.81 7.03 -22.96
CA GLY A 219 17.66 7.90 -22.73
C GLY A 219 16.38 7.22 -22.22
N LYS A 220 16.36 5.90 -22.01
CA LYS A 220 15.25 5.26 -21.27
C LYS A 220 15.50 5.41 -19.77
N GLU A 221 14.55 6.04 -19.07
CA GLU A 221 14.54 6.09 -17.61
C GLU A 221 14.59 4.67 -17.05
N MET A 222 15.72 4.34 -16.43
CA MET A 222 15.98 3.02 -15.87
C MET A 222 15.32 2.95 -14.50
N TRP A 223 14.19 2.26 -14.40
CA TRP A 223 13.54 1.96 -13.12
C TRP A 223 13.87 0.51 -12.73
N PRO A 224 14.98 0.26 -12.00
CA PRO A 224 15.43 -1.08 -11.64
C PRO A 224 14.50 -1.79 -10.64
N SER A 225 13.40 -1.19 -10.24
CA SER A 225 12.39 -1.82 -9.36
C SER A 225 10.98 -1.76 -9.98
N LYS A 226 10.89 -1.44 -11.28
CA LYS A 226 9.61 -1.31 -11.99
C LYS A 226 8.80 -2.60 -11.88
N THR A 227 7.61 -2.48 -11.32
CA THR A 227 6.70 -3.59 -11.07
C THR A 227 5.36 -3.30 -11.73
N ILE A 228 4.84 -4.29 -12.44
CA ILE A 228 3.54 -4.26 -13.09
C ILE A 228 2.61 -5.22 -12.36
N PHE A 229 1.47 -4.71 -11.91
CA PHE A 229 0.39 -5.49 -11.32
C PHE A 229 -0.63 -5.80 -12.42
N LEU A 230 -0.71 -7.07 -12.82
CA LEU A 230 -1.68 -7.56 -13.78
C LEU A 230 -2.94 -8.00 -13.04
N ILE A 231 -4.04 -7.32 -13.32
CA ILE A 231 -5.37 -7.58 -12.76
C ILE A 231 -6.19 -8.28 -13.84
N LYS A 232 -6.61 -9.52 -13.58
CA LYS A 232 -7.48 -10.27 -14.48
C LYS A 232 -8.89 -10.30 -13.91
N PHE A 233 -9.81 -9.55 -14.51
CA PHE A 233 -11.20 -9.60 -14.08
C PHE A 233 -11.89 -10.88 -14.57
N ASP A 234 -12.91 -11.29 -13.83
CA ASP A 234 -13.80 -12.35 -14.27
C ASP A 234 -14.66 -11.88 -15.45
N GLU A 235 -15.04 -12.80 -16.33
CA GLU A 235 -15.70 -12.47 -17.61
C GLU A 235 -17.05 -11.79 -17.38
N ARG A 236 -17.79 -12.23 -16.36
CA ARG A 236 -19.02 -11.60 -15.86
C ARG A 236 -18.90 -10.11 -15.52
N VAL A 237 -17.70 -9.65 -15.15
CA VAL A 237 -17.47 -8.24 -14.82
C VAL A 237 -17.43 -7.40 -16.09
N ILE A 238 -16.83 -7.94 -17.15
CA ILE A 238 -16.77 -7.31 -18.47
C ILE A 238 -18.16 -7.29 -19.10
N GLU A 239 -18.89 -8.41 -19.05
CA GLU A 239 -20.29 -8.48 -19.53
C GLU A 239 -21.16 -7.41 -18.85
N ARG A 240 -21.01 -7.25 -17.52
CA ARG A 240 -21.72 -6.20 -16.77
C ARG A 240 -21.28 -4.80 -17.20
N GLU A 241 -19.99 -4.58 -17.42
CA GLU A 241 -19.45 -3.29 -17.86
C GLU A 241 -20.03 -2.90 -19.23
N ASP A 242 -20.10 -3.85 -20.17
CA ASP A 242 -20.64 -3.68 -21.52
C ASP A 242 -22.14 -3.35 -21.50
N ILE A 243 -22.93 -4.02 -20.64
CA ILE A 243 -24.37 -3.71 -20.45
C ILE A 243 -24.57 -2.29 -19.92
N LEU A 244 -23.66 -1.81 -19.07
CA LEU A 244 -23.73 -0.50 -18.46
C LEU A 244 -23.15 0.60 -19.38
N GLU A 245 -22.52 0.26 -20.51
CA GLU A 245 -22.07 1.27 -21.47
C GLU A 245 -23.29 2.01 -22.06
N PRO A 246 -23.29 3.35 -22.05
CA PRO A 246 -24.37 4.10 -22.68
C PRO A 246 -24.38 3.76 -24.18
N GLN A 247 -25.52 3.28 -24.66
CA GLN A 247 -25.78 3.08 -26.10
C GLN A 247 -25.48 4.40 -26.81
N LYS A 248 -24.50 4.38 -27.71
CA LYS A 248 -23.97 5.56 -28.40
C LYS A 248 -24.99 6.16 -29.37
#